data_AF-A0A2N5JSV4-F1
#
_entry.id   AF-A0A2N5JSV4-F1
#
_cell.length_a   1.000
_cell.length_b   1.000
_cell.length_c   1.000
_cell.angle_alpha   90.00
_cell.angle_beta   90.00
_cell.angle_gamma   90.00
#
_symmetry.space_group_name_H-M   'P 1'
#
loop_
_entity.id
_entity.type
_entity.pdbx_description
1 polymer ?
#
loop_
_entity_poly.entity_id
_entity_poly.type
_entity_poly.pdbx_seq_one_letter_code
_entity_poly.pdbx_strand_id
1 'polypeptide(L)'
;MAFRGFETDEKRFDRLKSTYAKLFPNTRFPLRRTLNANRGNFILSIKQNRPLVKEVIARISWQRRRNDVYLPERFVGDFVFPINQKAQFVSGIEPFHRISVRLFDRDNRFLGYTEFEGLDDNAAVTVILPDDPQFYGKVRTVLGEDSDRNGVIDGDALSYDFVSLVKNPTQPLREKIEVIFPQRLEDINRSVLVAEPIPAIGDTPEFPDGFYEPLFSPLNRSTFPFRPGLEAPLLTVPAKVYPLVPVKPDGSSVFQVPREILKYRSRRLLS
;
A
#
# COMPACT_ATOMS: atom_id res chain seq x y z
N MET A 1 30.21 -3.28 11.03
CA MET A 1 30.20 -2.05 11.85
C MET A 1 28.80 -1.88 12.42
N ALA A 2 28.60 -2.22 13.69
CA ALA A 2 27.32 -2.03 14.37
C ALA A 2 27.14 -0.55 14.77
N PHE A 3 25.93 -0.03 14.55
CA PHE A 3 25.56 1.37 14.71
C PHE A 3 25.56 1.79 16.21
N ARG A 4 26.48 2.68 16.60
CA ARG A 4 26.56 3.30 17.95
C ARG A 4 25.28 4.01 18.44
N GLY A 5 24.31 4.28 17.55
CA GLY A 5 23.04 4.92 17.92
C GLY A 5 22.01 3.97 18.55
N PHE A 6 22.12 2.66 18.35
CA PHE A 6 21.14 1.69 18.90
C PHE A 6 21.30 1.48 20.42
N GLU A 7 22.54 1.44 20.93
CA GLU A 7 22.81 1.27 22.37
C GLU A 7 22.25 2.41 23.23
N THR A 8 22.16 3.62 22.68
CA THR A 8 21.62 4.78 23.39
C THR A 8 20.09 4.75 23.52
N ASP A 9 19.40 4.16 22.56
CA ASP A 9 17.94 4.05 22.56
C ASP A 9 17.44 2.91 23.45
N GLU A 10 18.20 1.80 23.56
CA GLU A 10 17.89 0.71 24.48
C GLU A 10 17.90 1.15 25.95
N LYS A 11 18.97 1.84 26.36
CA LYS A 11 19.10 2.37 27.73
C LYS A 11 17.98 3.35 28.08
N ARG A 12 17.45 4.07 27.08
CA ARG A 12 16.35 5.03 27.25
C ARG A 12 15.01 4.30 27.39
N PHE A 13 14.77 3.26 26.60
CA PHE A 13 13.57 2.43 26.67
C PHE A 13 13.47 1.69 28.01
N ASP A 14 14.58 1.11 28.49
CA ASP A 14 14.62 0.41 29.78
C ASP A 14 14.36 1.37 30.96
N ARG A 15 14.87 2.61 30.89
CA ARG A 15 14.54 3.65 31.87
C ARG A 15 13.06 4.00 31.86
N LEU A 16 12.46 4.21 30.68
CA LEU A 16 11.03 4.52 30.56
C LEU A 16 10.16 3.39 31.10
N LYS A 17 10.49 2.14 30.78
CA LYS A 17 9.81 0.95 31.30
C LYS A 17 9.92 0.87 32.82
N SER A 18 11.11 1.12 33.37
CA SER A 18 11.34 1.15 34.82
C SER A 18 10.54 2.25 35.51
N THR A 19 10.54 3.47 34.97
CA THR A 19 9.76 4.59 35.50
C THR A 19 8.26 4.32 35.45
N TYR A 20 7.76 3.77 34.34
CA TYR A 20 6.34 3.44 34.21
C TYR A 20 5.91 2.32 35.17
N ALA A 21 6.72 1.27 35.33
CA ALA A 21 6.43 0.19 36.28
C ALA A 21 6.37 0.69 37.73
N LYS A 22 7.12 1.75 38.07
CA LYS A 22 7.04 2.40 39.39
C LYS A 22 5.78 3.26 39.56
N LEU A 23 5.36 3.94 38.50
CA LEU A 23 4.20 4.85 38.53
C LEU A 23 2.86 4.12 38.42
N PHE A 24 2.83 2.97 37.72
CA PHE A 24 1.61 2.22 37.42
C PHE A 24 1.80 0.71 37.68
N PRO A 25 1.96 0.31 38.96
CA PRO A 25 2.11 -1.11 39.31
C PRO A 25 0.88 -1.91 38.84
N ASN A 26 1.13 -3.12 38.33
CA ASN A 26 0.13 -4.04 37.75
C ASN A 26 -0.48 -3.63 36.39
N THR A 27 -0.01 -2.55 35.76
CA THR A 27 -0.36 -2.26 34.36
C THR A 27 0.74 -2.69 33.41
N ARG A 28 0.36 -3.20 32.24
CA ARG A 28 1.34 -3.49 31.18
C ARG A 28 1.90 -2.17 30.64
N PHE A 29 3.22 -2.13 30.46
CA PHE A 29 3.87 -1.00 29.82
C PHE A 29 3.29 -0.80 28.41
N PRO A 30 2.77 0.40 28.06
CA PRO A 30 1.99 0.60 26.83
C PRO A 30 2.87 0.64 25.58
N LEU A 31 4.19 0.74 25.73
CA LEU A 31 5.13 0.65 24.62
C LEU A 31 5.60 -0.80 24.50
N ARG A 32 5.22 -1.48 23.40
CA ARG A 32 5.83 -2.77 23.05
C ARG A 32 7.29 -2.54 22.71
N ARG A 33 8.18 -3.35 23.29
CA ARG A 33 9.62 -3.33 23.02
C ARG A 33 9.85 -3.90 21.63
N THR A 34 9.87 -3.04 20.62
CA THR A 34 10.75 -3.13 19.44
C THR A 34 10.54 -1.86 18.60
N LEU A 35 11.60 -1.12 18.34
CA LEU A 35 11.75 -0.53 17.01
C LEU A 35 11.82 -1.72 16.07
N ASN A 36 10.67 -2.25 15.67
CA ASN A 36 10.62 -3.37 14.74
C ASN A 36 11.27 -2.88 13.44
N ALA A 37 12.43 -3.45 13.10
CA ALA A 37 13.18 -3.04 11.90
C ALA A 37 12.36 -3.31 10.60
N ASN A 38 11.33 -4.14 10.71
CA ASN A 38 10.39 -4.46 9.65
C ASN A 38 9.15 -3.55 9.64
N ARG A 39 8.97 -2.69 10.65
CA ARG A 39 7.78 -1.85 10.80
C ARG A 39 7.53 -1.03 9.54
N GLY A 40 6.31 -1.16 9.00
CA GLY A 40 5.85 -0.49 7.79
C GLY A 40 6.53 -0.94 6.49
N ASN A 41 7.43 -1.93 6.52
CA ASN A 41 7.85 -2.59 5.29
C ASN A 41 6.66 -3.33 4.70
N PHE A 42 6.67 -3.53 3.39
CA PHE A 42 5.66 -4.36 2.75
C PHE A 42 6.20 -5.07 1.52
N ILE A 43 5.63 -6.23 1.22
CA ILE A 43 5.79 -6.95 -0.03
C ILE A 43 4.51 -6.76 -0.82
N LEU A 44 4.60 -6.11 -1.97
CA LEU A 44 3.47 -5.94 -2.88
C LEU A 44 3.55 -7.00 -3.98
N SER A 45 2.44 -7.70 -4.20
CA SER A 45 2.21 -8.53 -5.37
C SER A 45 0.97 -8.09 -6.12
N ILE A 46 0.99 -8.24 -7.44
CA ILE A 46 -0.18 -7.99 -8.28
C ILE A 46 -0.55 -9.29 -8.98
N LYS A 47 -1.75 -9.78 -8.71
CA LYS A 47 -2.20 -11.11 -9.16
C LYS A 47 -3.36 -11.03 -10.14
N GLN A 48 -3.37 -11.99 -11.06
CA GLN A 48 -4.54 -12.40 -11.83
C GLN A 48 -4.64 -13.93 -11.75
N ASN A 49 -5.85 -14.45 -11.61
CA ASN A 49 -6.07 -15.90 -11.65
C ASN A 49 -5.56 -16.51 -12.96
N ARG A 50 -5.95 -15.90 -14.07
CA ARG A 50 -5.45 -16.21 -15.41
C ARG A 50 -4.72 -14.96 -15.94
N PRO A 51 -3.39 -14.98 -16.04
CA PRO A 51 -2.63 -13.83 -16.53
C PRO A 51 -3.03 -13.46 -17.96
N LEU A 52 -3.84 -12.42 -18.11
CA LEU A 52 -4.24 -11.89 -19.42
C LEU A 52 -3.18 -10.93 -19.95
N VAL A 53 -2.60 -10.12 -19.06
CA VAL A 53 -1.48 -9.24 -19.35
C VAL A 53 -0.21 -9.81 -18.77
N LYS A 54 0.92 -9.61 -19.47
CA LYS A 54 2.23 -10.08 -18.98
C LYS A 54 2.69 -9.27 -17.77
N GLU A 55 2.34 -8.00 -17.76
CA GLU A 55 2.81 -7.03 -16.79
C GLU A 55 1.87 -5.84 -16.70
N VAL A 56 1.94 -5.15 -15.57
CA VAL A 56 1.21 -3.91 -15.28
C VAL A 56 2.17 -2.89 -14.71
N ILE A 57 1.82 -1.62 -14.87
CA ILE A 57 2.52 -0.51 -14.24
C ILE A 57 1.79 -0.17 -12.95
N ALA A 58 2.44 -0.41 -11.82
CA ALA A 58 2.01 0.01 -10.51
C ALA A 58 2.67 1.36 -10.17
N ARG A 59 1.89 2.42 -10.23
CA ARG A 59 2.29 3.71 -9.68
C ARG A 59 2.03 3.71 -8.19
N ILE A 60 3.10 3.80 -7.42
CA ILE A 60 3.06 3.81 -5.97
C ILE A 60 3.29 5.23 -5.48
N SER A 61 2.49 5.63 -4.52
CA SER A 61 2.66 6.87 -3.78
C SER A 61 2.43 6.65 -2.30
N TRP A 62 2.95 7.58 -1.52
CA TRP A 62 2.96 7.47 -0.08
C TRP A 62 2.49 8.78 0.55
N GLN A 63 1.62 8.66 1.54
CA GLN A 63 1.08 9.78 2.29
C GLN A 63 1.35 9.56 3.78
N ARG A 64 2.24 10.39 4.32
CA ARG A 64 2.58 10.38 5.74
C ARG A 64 1.41 10.90 6.57
N ARG A 65 1.05 10.16 7.63
CA ARG A 65 0.19 10.66 8.69
C ARG A 65 1.04 11.34 9.75
N ARG A 66 0.63 12.52 10.21
CA ARG A 66 1.23 13.20 11.36
C ARG A 66 0.11 13.80 12.19
N ASN A 67 -0.04 13.33 13.43
CA ASN A 67 -1.19 13.65 14.26
C ASN A 67 -2.49 13.34 13.48
N ASP A 68 -3.45 14.27 13.49
CA ASP A 68 -4.74 14.14 12.83
C ASP A 68 -4.76 14.70 11.39
N VAL A 69 -3.62 14.70 10.69
CA VAL A 69 -3.56 15.19 9.30
C VAL A 69 -2.66 14.29 8.45
N TYR A 70 -3.07 14.07 7.21
CA TYR A 70 -2.18 13.55 6.17
C TYR A 70 -1.38 14.68 5.52
N LEU A 71 -0.06 14.50 5.47
CA LEU A 71 0.83 15.37 4.69
C LEU A 71 0.56 15.20 3.18
N PRO A 72 1.06 16.11 2.32
CA PRO A 72 0.93 15.95 0.88
C PRO A 72 1.52 14.61 0.40
N GLU A 73 0.74 13.92 -0.43
CA GLU A 73 1.09 12.65 -1.06
C GLU A 73 2.35 12.80 -1.93
N ARG A 74 3.26 11.82 -1.82
CA ARG A 74 4.56 11.82 -2.48
C ARG A 74 4.64 10.69 -3.47
N PHE A 75 5.16 11.00 -4.66
CA PHE A 75 5.44 9.98 -5.67
C PHE A 75 6.60 9.09 -5.21
N VAL A 76 6.37 7.78 -5.20
CA VAL A 76 7.41 6.78 -4.92
C VAL A 76 7.97 6.24 -6.22
N GLY A 77 7.14 5.94 -7.23
CA GLY A 77 7.65 5.44 -8.51
C GLY A 77 6.58 4.80 -9.38
N ASP A 78 6.93 4.60 -10.66
CA ASP A 78 6.16 3.81 -11.61
C ASP A 78 6.89 2.47 -11.81
N PHE A 79 6.39 1.40 -11.18
CA PHE A 79 7.02 0.08 -11.15
C PHE A 79 6.33 -0.86 -12.13
N VAL A 80 7.09 -1.53 -12.98
CA VAL A 80 6.56 -2.51 -13.93
C VAL A 80 6.60 -3.87 -13.26
N PHE A 81 5.43 -4.36 -12.87
CA PHE A 81 5.25 -5.67 -12.26
C PHE A 81 4.88 -6.70 -13.32
N PRO A 82 5.68 -7.74 -13.54
CA PRO A 82 5.16 -8.96 -14.16
C PRO A 82 4.01 -9.50 -13.31
N ILE A 83 2.93 -9.93 -13.95
CA ILE A 83 1.77 -10.46 -13.23
C ILE A 83 2.17 -11.71 -12.42
N ASN A 84 1.59 -11.83 -11.23
CA ASN A 84 1.89 -12.87 -10.24
C ASN A 84 3.31 -12.82 -9.65
N GLN A 85 4.03 -11.71 -9.85
CA GLN A 85 5.29 -11.45 -9.19
C GLN A 85 5.14 -10.40 -8.08
N LYS A 86 6.18 -10.32 -7.24
CA LYS A 86 6.22 -9.47 -6.05
C LYS A 86 7.47 -8.61 -6.00
N ALA A 87 7.41 -7.54 -5.21
CA ALA A 87 8.55 -6.71 -4.87
C ALA A 87 8.44 -6.23 -3.43
N GLN A 88 9.59 -6.05 -2.79
CA GLN A 88 9.69 -5.56 -1.43
C GLN A 88 9.93 -4.05 -1.40
N PHE A 89 9.20 -3.37 -0.53
CA PHE A 89 9.33 -1.95 -0.25
C PHE A 89 9.70 -1.80 1.22
N VAL A 90 10.86 -1.21 1.46
CA VAL A 90 11.44 -1.16 2.81
C VAL A 90 11.71 0.27 3.26
N SER A 91 11.66 0.45 4.57
CA SER A 91 11.99 1.66 5.32
C SER A 91 11.05 2.85 5.06
N GLY A 92 10.96 3.75 6.04
CA GLY A 92 10.33 5.07 5.87
C GLY A 92 8.81 5.09 5.86
N ILE A 93 8.17 3.95 6.08
CA ILE A 93 6.74 3.84 6.28
C ILE A 93 6.54 3.50 7.75
N GLU A 94 5.76 4.32 8.43
CA GLU A 94 5.29 4.03 9.77
C GLU A 94 3.87 3.48 9.63
N PRO A 95 3.34 2.78 10.65
CA PRO A 95 1.96 2.34 10.61
C PRO A 95 1.01 3.51 10.43
N PHE A 96 -0.15 3.25 9.83
CA PHE A 96 -1.15 4.26 9.49
C PHE A 96 -0.72 5.29 8.44
N HIS A 97 0.54 5.27 7.98
CA HIS A 97 0.89 5.92 6.73
C HIS A 97 0.11 5.24 5.61
N ARG A 98 -0.40 6.04 4.67
CA ARG A 98 -1.19 5.52 3.57
C ARG A 98 -0.32 5.29 2.34
N ILE A 99 -0.47 4.13 1.74
CA ILE A 99 0.14 3.77 0.47
C ILE A 99 -1.00 3.70 -0.55
N SER A 100 -0.86 4.39 -1.68
CA SER A 100 -1.80 4.31 -2.78
C SER A 100 -1.14 3.61 -3.96
N VAL A 101 -1.87 2.68 -4.58
CA VAL A 101 -1.44 1.95 -5.77
C VAL A 101 -2.41 2.24 -6.90
N ARG A 102 -1.91 2.89 -7.95
CA ARG A 102 -2.63 3.15 -9.20
C ARG A 102 -2.11 2.18 -10.25
N LEU A 103 -2.99 1.37 -10.82
CA LEU A 103 -2.63 0.33 -11.78
C LEU A 103 -2.92 0.81 -13.20
N PHE A 104 -1.95 0.61 -14.08
CA PHE A 104 -2.06 0.89 -15.50
C PHE A 104 -1.57 -0.30 -16.32
N ASP A 105 -2.05 -0.44 -17.55
CA ASP A 105 -1.37 -1.30 -18.53
C ASP A 105 -0.24 -0.53 -19.24
N ARG A 106 0.42 -1.20 -20.19
CA ARG A 106 1.49 -0.62 -21.01
C ARG A 106 1.03 0.50 -21.95
N ASP A 107 -0.25 0.54 -22.28
CA ASP A 107 -0.88 1.60 -23.08
C ASP A 107 -1.36 2.77 -22.20
N ASN A 108 -1.01 2.75 -20.90
CA ASN A 108 -1.40 3.74 -19.91
C ASN A 108 -2.91 3.84 -19.65
N ARG A 109 -3.69 2.80 -19.99
CA ARG A 109 -5.09 2.69 -19.57
C ARG A 109 -5.13 2.41 -18.07
N PHE A 110 -6.01 3.10 -17.37
CA PHE A 110 -6.16 2.93 -15.93
C PHE A 110 -6.94 1.65 -15.63
N LEU A 111 -6.31 0.73 -14.91
CA LEU A 111 -6.86 -0.60 -14.61
C LEU A 111 -7.56 -0.66 -13.26
N GLY A 112 -7.16 0.20 -12.32
CA GLY A 112 -7.72 0.18 -10.97
C GLY A 112 -6.88 0.94 -9.95
N TYR A 113 -7.40 0.98 -8.73
CA TYR A 113 -6.85 1.75 -7.62
C TYR A 113 -7.00 0.99 -6.33
N THR A 114 -6.06 1.12 -5.41
CA THR A 114 -6.30 0.76 -4.01
C THR A 114 -5.47 1.65 -3.09
N GLU A 115 -5.88 1.72 -1.84
CA GLU A 115 -5.11 2.30 -0.74
C GLU A 115 -5.02 1.28 0.38
N PHE A 116 -3.93 1.30 1.13
CA PHE A 116 -3.77 0.52 2.35
C PHE A 116 -2.85 1.26 3.32
N GLU A 117 -2.82 0.79 4.56
CA GLU A 117 -1.97 1.35 5.61
C GLU A 117 -0.77 0.46 5.86
N GLY A 118 0.36 1.07 6.23
CA GLY A 118 1.49 0.31 6.79
C GLY A 118 1.06 -0.38 8.09
N LEU A 119 1.57 -1.59 8.32
CA LEU A 119 1.34 -2.36 9.54
C LEU A 119 2.51 -2.21 10.53
N ASP A 120 2.33 -2.72 11.75
CA ASP A 120 3.36 -2.69 12.81
C ASP A 120 4.52 -3.67 12.58
N ASP A 121 4.34 -4.66 11.70
CA ASP A 121 5.40 -5.50 11.11
C ASP A 121 5.43 -5.35 9.58
N ASN A 122 6.27 -6.15 8.92
CA ASN A 122 6.24 -6.30 7.48
C ASN A 122 4.86 -6.81 7.04
N ALA A 123 4.29 -6.19 6.01
CA ALA A 123 3.00 -6.56 5.48
C ALA A 123 3.14 -7.35 4.17
N ALA A 124 2.38 -8.41 3.99
CA ALA A 124 2.10 -8.97 2.68
C ALA A 124 0.86 -8.28 2.10
N VAL A 125 1.02 -7.68 0.93
CA VAL A 125 -0.04 -6.99 0.19
C VAL A 125 -0.23 -7.67 -1.15
N THR A 126 -1.41 -8.23 -1.36
CA THR A 126 -1.79 -8.79 -2.66
C THR A 126 -2.92 -7.98 -3.26
N VAL A 127 -2.66 -7.39 -4.43
CA VAL A 127 -3.65 -6.66 -5.21
C VAL A 127 -4.11 -7.56 -6.36
N ILE A 128 -5.38 -7.96 -6.32
CA ILE A 128 -5.99 -8.86 -7.29
C ILE A 128 -6.71 -8.04 -8.35
N LEU A 129 -6.25 -8.17 -9.58
CA LEU A 129 -6.87 -7.63 -10.77
C LEU A 129 -7.77 -8.69 -11.43
N PRO A 130 -8.93 -8.30 -11.99
CA PRO A 130 -9.72 -9.15 -12.85
C PRO A 130 -8.91 -9.65 -14.04
N ASP A 131 -9.15 -10.89 -14.45
CA ASP A 131 -8.57 -11.52 -15.64
C ASP A 131 -9.35 -11.21 -16.94
N ASP A 132 -10.37 -10.35 -16.85
CA ASP A 132 -11.17 -9.88 -17.98
C ASP A 132 -11.26 -8.33 -17.97
N PRO A 133 -10.88 -7.65 -19.08
CA PRO A 133 -10.84 -6.20 -19.16
C PRO A 133 -12.18 -5.51 -18.93
N GLN A 134 -13.32 -6.19 -19.16
CA GLN A 134 -14.63 -5.61 -18.91
C GLN A 134 -14.87 -5.31 -17.42
N PHE A 135 -14.09 -5.93 -16.53
CA PHE A 135 -14.17 -5.73 -15.09
C PHE A 135 -13.06 -4.84 -14.53
N TYR A 136 -12.18 -4.29 -15.38
CA TYR A 136 -11.22 -3.29 -14.93
C TYR A 136 -11.91 -2.11 -14.23
N GLY A 137 -11.21 -1.55 -13.26
CA GLY A 137 -11.75 -0.63 -12.29
C GLY A 137 -12.25 -1.31 -11.00
N LYS A 138 -12.34 -2.64 -10.97
CA LYS A 138 -12.58 -3.40 -9.73
C LYS A 138 -11.26 -4.01 -9.27
N VAL A 139 -10.89 -3.77 -8.02
CA VAL A 139 -9.64 -4.30 -7.44
C VAL A 139 -9.94 -4.86 -6.07
N ARG A 140 -9.48 -6.08 -5.80
CA ARG A 140 -9.47 -6.65 -4.44
C ARG A 140 -8.08 -6.50 -3.84
N THR A 141 -8.00 -6.15 -2.57
CA THR A 141 -6.75 -6.02 -1.83
C THR A 141 -6.80 -6.91 -0.61
N VAL A 142 -5.81 -7.76 -0.47
CA VAL A 142 -5.59 -8.57 0.74
C VAL A 142 -4.31 -8.09 1.39
N LEU A 143 -4.39 -7.72 2.66
CA LEU A 143 -3.32 -7.13 3.46
C LEU A 143 -3.23 -7.88 4.79
N GLY A 144 -2.04 -8.23 5.23
CA GLY A 144 -1.85 -8.81 6.57
C GLY A 144 -0.38 -8.84 6.97
N GLU A 145 -0.09 -9.20 8.22
CA GLU A 145 1.28 -9.31 8.70
C GLU A 145 1.98 -10.53 8.07
N ASP A 146 3.26 -10.34 7.74
CA ASP A 146 4.17 -11.30 7.10
C ASP A 146 5.54 -11.12 7.74
N SER A 147 5.69 -11.69 8.93
CA SER A 147 6.83 -11.48 9.82
C SER A 147 8.10 -12.14 9.26
N ASP A 148 7.94 -13.25 8.53
CA ASP A 148 9.05 -13.98 7.90
C ASP A 148 9.48 -13.38 6.55
N ARG A 149 8.65 -12.49 5.98
CA ARG A 149 8.88 -11.72 4.74
C ARG A 149 8.89 -12.59 3.50
N ASN A 150 8.09 -13.65 3.51
CA ASN A 150 7.96 -14.56 2.37
C ASN A 150 6.91 -14.05 1.36
N GLY A 151 6.18 -12.97 1.64
CA GLY A 151 5.13 -12.40 0.79
C GLY A 151 3.78 -13.12 0.90
N VAL A 152 3.59 -13.92 1.93
CA VAL A 152 2.35 -14.62 2.30
C VAL A 152 1.98 -14.15 3.70
N ILE A 153 0.69 -13.93 3.93
CA ILE A 153 0.19 -13.51 5.24
C ILE A 153 0.36 -14.68 6.22
N ASP A 154 0.89 -14.39 7.41
CA ASP A 154 1.06 -15.37 8.49
C ASP A 154 -0.32 -15.92 8.93
N GLY A 155 -0.43 -17.23 9.16
CA GLY A 155 -1.73 -17.89 9.31
C GLY A 155 -2.57 -17.46 10.54
N ASP A 156 -1.93 -16.93 11.57
CA ASP A 156 -2.56 -16.40 12.78
C ASP A 156 -2.56 -14.86 12.85
N ALA A 157 -2.03 -14.20 11.82
CA ALA A 157 -1.99 -12.75 11.75
C ALA A 157 -3.36 -12.15 11.44
N LEU A 158 -3.56 -10.92 11.92
CA LEU A 158 -4.68 -10.10 11.47
C LEU A 158 -4.52 -9.84 9.97
N SER A 159 -5.60 -10.06 9.23
CA SER A 159 -5.68 -9.79 7.80
C SER A 159 -6.89 -8.93 7.49
N TYR A 160 -6.82 -8.26 6.36
CA TYR A 160 -7.83 -7.37 5.82
C TYR A 160 -8.06 -7.76 4.37
N ASP A 161 -9.31 -7.79 3.95
CA ASP A 161 -9.71 -8.23 2.62
C ASP A 161 -10.87 -7.36 2.12
N PHE A 162 -10.56 -6.49 1.17
CA PHE A 162 -11.50 -5.46 0.74
C PHE A 162 -11.42 -5.18 -0.76
N VAL A 163 -12.43 -4.47 -1.26
CA VAL A 163 -12.57 -4.10 -2.66
C VAL A 163 -12.59 -2.59 -2.81
N SER A 164 -12.06 -2.11 -3.92
CA SER A 164 -12.24 -0.75 -4.42
C SER A 164 -12.85 -0.78 -5.83
N LEU A 165 -13.69 0.20 -6.12
CA LEU A 165 -14.42 0.30 -7.38
C LEU A 165 -14.24 1.68 -8.01
N VAL A 166 -13.79 1.71 -9.27
CA VAL A 166 -13.82 2.89 -10.11
C VAL A 166 -15.24 3.09 -10.63
N LYS A 167 -15.89 4.21 -10.31
CA LYS A 167 -17.27 4.50 -10.72
C LYS A 167 -17.39 4.86 -12.21
N ASN A 168 -16.41 5.58 -12.75
CA ASN A 168 -16.42 6.11 -14.11
C ASN A 168 -15.13 5.76 -14.86
N PRO A 169 -14.89 4.48 -15.19
CA PRO A 169 -13.60 4.02 -15.73
C PRO A 169 -13.30 4.54 -17.15
N THR A 170 -14.32 4.95 -17.89
CA THR A 170 -14.21 5.47 -19.27
C THR A 170 -14.00 6.98 -19.36
N GLN A 171 -13.84 7.65 -18.21
CA GLN A 171 -13.76 9.11 -18.16
C GLN A 171 -12.47 9.64 -18.82
N PRO A 172 -12.53 10.52 -19.84
CA PRO A 172 -11.35 11.00 -20.55
C PRO A 172 -10.47 11.92 -19.67
N LEU A 173 -11.09 12.58 -18.69
CA LEU A 173 -10.40 13.43 -17.72
C LEU A 173 -10.06 12.64 -16.47
N ARG A 174 -8.78 12.32 -16.28
CA ARG A 174 -8.28 11.54 -15.14
C ARG A 174 -8.66 12.14 -13.78
N GLU A 175 -8.68 13.46 -13.67
CA GLU A 175 -9.07 14.19 -12.45
C GLU A 175 -10.50 13.92 -11.98
N LYS A 176 -11.38 13.43 -12.86
CA LYS A 176 -12.77 13.06 -12.55
C LYS A 176 -12.94 11.56 -12.28
N ILE A 177 -11.86 10.78 -12.30
CA ILE A 177 -11.91 9.37 -11.92
C ILE A 177 -12.18 9.29 -10.43
N GLU A 178 -13.30 8.66 -10.11
CA GLU A 178 -13.77 8.45 -8.75
C GLU A 178 -13.61 6.98 -8.38
N VAL A 179 -13.14 6.75 -7.16
CA VAL A 179 -13.01 5.43 -6.54
C VAL A 179 -13.78 5.40 -5.22
N ILE A 180 -14.50 4.31 -4.98
CA ILE A 180 -15.16 4.04 -3.71
C ILE A 180 -14.64 2.74 -3.08
N PHE A 181 -14.69 2.68 -1.75
CA PHE A 181 -14.43 1.49 -0.95
C PHE A 181 -15.74 1.04 -0.30
N PRO A 182 -16.51 0.14 -0.95
CA PRO A 182 -17.80 -0.29 -0.46
C PRO A 182 -17.67 -1.14 0.81
N GLN A 183 -18.56 -0.94 1.78
CA GLN A 183 -18.64 -1.74 3.01
C GLN A 183 -19.49 -3.02 2.87
N ARG A 184 -20.06 -3.25 1.68
CA ARG A 184 -20.83 -4.44 1.34
C ARG A 184 -20.60 -4.79 -0.12
N LEU A 185 -20.53 -6.08 -0.43
CA LEU A 185 -20.17 -6.56 -1.77
C LEU A 185 -21.32 -7.27 -2.50
N GLU A 186 -22.57 -7.13 -2.02
CA GLU A 186 -23.77 -7.80 -2.54
C GLU A 186 -23.95 -7.60 -4.07
N ASP A 187 -23.67 -6.40 -4.58
CA ASP A 187 -23.82 -6.04 -6.01
C ASP A 187 -22.55 -6.23 -6.85
N ILE A 188 -21.49 -6.81 -6.27
CA ILE A 188 -20.20 -6.97 -6.93
C ILE A 188 -20.04 -8.41 -7.36
N ASN A 189 -19.79 -8.62 -8.66
CA ASN A 189 -19.37 -9.93 -9.14
C ASN A 189 -17.99 -10.27 -8.55
N ARG A 190 -17.95 -11.02 -7.44
CA ARG A 190 -16.73 -11.40 -6.73
C ARG A 190 -15.95 -12.53 -7.41
N SER A 191 -16.59 -13.28 -8.30
CA SER A 191 -15.93 -14.40 -9.00
C SER A 191 -14.78 -13.96 -9.92
N VAL A 192 -14.73 -12.68 -10.29
CA VAL A 192 -13.65 -12.09 -11.10
C VAL A 192 -12.50 -11.53 -10.24
N LEU A 193 -12.63 -11.60 -8.91
CA LEU A 193 -11.64 -11.09 -7.93
C LEU A 193 -11.03 -12.23 -7.11
N VAL A 194 -10.81 -13.37 -7.76
CA VAL A 194 -10.18 -14.56 -7.17
C VAL A 194 -8.73 -14.67 -7.63
N ALA A 195 -7.86 -15.23 -6.79
CA ALA A 195 -6.49 -15.55 -7.16
C ALA A 195 -5.92 -16.61 -6.21
N GLU A 196 -5.54 -17.78 -6.70
CA GLU A 196 -4.96 -18.82 -5.85
C GLU A 196 -3.60 -18.38 -5.23
N PRO A 197 -3.28 -18.83 -4.00
CA PRO A 197 -4.07 -19.65 -3.09
C PRO A 197 -5.00 -18.84 -2.15
N ILE A 198 -5.36 -17.60 -2.54
CA ILE A 198 -6.16 -16.70 -1.70
C ILE A 198 -7.63 -17.12 -1.80
N PRO A 199 -8.30 -17.42 -0.66
CA PRO A 199 -9.72 -17.76 -0.65
C PRO A 199 -10.59 -16.70 -1.33
N ALA A 200 -11.79 -17.06 -1.76
CA ALA A 200 -12.76 -16.09 -2.26
C ALA A 200 -13.15 -15.09 -1.14
N ILE A 201 -13.31 -13.81 -1.50
CA ILE A 201 -13.78 -12.78 -0.56
C ILE A 201 -15.24 -13.02 -0.16
N GLY A 202 -15.56 -12.81 1.12
CA GLY A 202 -16.93 -12.84 1.63
C GLY A 202 -17.79 -11.66 1.15
N ASP A 203 -19.01 -11.53 1.69
CA ASP A 203 -19.89 -10.38 1.39
C ASP A 203 -19.54 -9.12 2.20
N THR A 204 -18.88 -9.31 3.34
CA THR A 204 -18.44 -8.24 4.23
C THR A 204 -16.92 -8.07 4.09
N PRO A 205 -16.46 -6.95 3.52
CA PRO A 205 -15.04 -6.65 3.42
C PRO A 205 -14.47 -6.23 4.78
N GLU A 206 -13.21 -6.54 5.01
CA GLU A 206 -12.47 -6.20 6.22
C GLU A 206 -11.43 -5.14 5.88
N PHE A 207 -11.48 -3.99 6.56
CA PHE A 207 -10.59 -2.85 6.31
C PHE A 207 -9.66 -2.58 7.51
N PRO A 208 -8.47 -1.99 7.29
CA PRO A 208 -7.63 -1.49 8.38
C PRO A 208 -8.35 -0.49 9.27
N ASP A 209 -8.00 -0.44 10.56
CA ASP A 209 -8.67 0.43 11.54
C ASP A 209 -8.69 1.91 11.13
N GLY A 210 -7.60 2.40 10.52
CA GLY A 210 -7.51 3.79 10.06
C GLY A 210 -8.50 4.15 8.94
N PHE A 211 -9.10 3.16 8.28
CA PHE A 211 -10.19 3.38 7.32
C PHE A 211 -11.52 3.68 8.00
N TYR A 212 -11.70 3.31 9.27
CA TYR A 212 -12.93 3.64 10.02
C TYR A 212 -12.83 5.00 10.72
N GLU A 213 -11.64 5.59 10.80
CA GLU A 213 -11.45 6.92 11.40
C GLU A 213 -12.09 8.03 10.55
N PRO A 214 -13.09 8.80 11.05
CA PRO A 214 -13.88 9.70 10.20
C PRO A 214 -13.10 10.77 9.41
N LEU A 215 -11.95 11.20 9.92
CA LEU A 215 -11.09 12.20 9.27
C LEU A 215 -10.23 11.60 8.13
N PHE A 216 -9.95 10.31 8.20
CA PHE A 216 -9.06 9.60 7.28
C PHE A 216 -9.78 8.54 6.46
N SER A 217 -11.05 8.30 6.75
CA SER A 217 -11.84 7.24 6.12
C SER A 217 -12.02 7.49 4.63
N PRO A 218 -11.58 6.55 3.76
CA PRO A 218 -12.02 6.50 2.38
C PRO A 218 -13.37 5.78 2.24
N LEU A 219 -13.94 5.24 3.34
CA LEU A 219 -15.19 4.50 3.32
C LEU A 219 -16.36 5.46 3.15
N ASN A 220 -17.36 5.03 2.36
CA ASN A 220 -18.59 5.80 2.08
C ASN A 220 -18.34 7.20 1.51
N ARG A 221 -17.16 7.43 0.93
CA ARG A 221 -16.77 8.70 0.29
C ARG A 221 -16.06 8.44 -1.03
N SER A 222 -16.23 9.38 -1.94
CA SER A 222 -15.51 9.41 -3.22
C SER A 222 -14.04 9.76 -2.98
N THR A 223 -13.14 8.86 -3.38
CA THR A 223 -11.71 9.12 -3.46
C THR A 223 -11.34 9.46 -4.89
N PHE A 224 -10.48 10.47 -5.08
CA PHE A 224 -10.05 10.94 -6.40
C PHE A 224 -8.54 10.69 -6.56
N PRO A 225 -8.15 9.59 -7.23
CA PRO A 225 -6.74 9.20 -7.37
C PRO A 225 -5.87 10.24 -8.09
N PHE A 226 -6.49 11.14 -8.87
CA PHE A 226 -5.82 12.15 -9.68
C PHE A 226 -6.27 13.58 -9.33
N ARG A 227 -6.62 13.82 -8.06
CA ARG A 227 -7.10 15.12 -7.60
C ARG A 227 -6.10 16.26 -7.88
N PRO A 228 -6.57 17.48 -8.15
CA PRO A 228 -5.70 18.65 -8.25
C PRO A 228 -4.83 18.83 -7.00
N GLY A 229 -3.60 19.33 -7.19
CA GLY A 229 -2.65 19.57 -6.10
C GLY A 229 -1.69 18.42 -5.79
N LEU A 230 -1.84 17.27 -6.46
CA LEU A 230 -0.83 16.21 -6.44
C LEU A 230 0.44 16.61 -7.21
N GLU A 231 1.57 15.96 -6.92
CA GLU A 231 2.81 16.14 -7.67
C GLU A 231 2.59 15.75 -9.15
N ALA A 232 3.21 16.49 -10.08
CA ALA A 232 3.11 16.26 -11.52
C ALA A 232 3.17 14.77 -11.97
N PRO A 233 4.13 13.94 -11.51
CA PRO A 233 4.16 12.52 -11.89
C PRO A 233 2.89 11.76 -11.51
N LEU A 234 2.16 12.13 -10.46
CA LEU A 234 0.91 11.48 -10.05
C LEU A 234 -0.25 11.81 -11.00
N LEU A 235 -0.22 12.99 -11.63
CA LEU A 235 -1.27 13.48 -12.53
C LEU A 235 -1.07 13.05 -13.99
N THR A 236 0.17 12.79 -14.41
CA THR A 236 0.51 12.44 -15.78
C THR A 236 0.36 10.94 -16.08
N VAL A 237 0.38 10.53 -17.34
CA VAL A 237 0.54 9.10 -17.68
C VAL A 237 1.89 8.56 -17.17
N PRO A 238 2.00 7.26 -16.83
CA PRO A 238 3.28 6.62 -16.55
C PRO A 238 4.34 6.87 -17.63
N ALA A 239 5.61 6.79 -17.23
CA ALA A 239 6.78 7.04 -18.07
C ALA A 239 6.96 8.48 -18.61
N LYS A 240 5.94 9.36 -18.49
CA LYS A 240 5.99 10.72 -19.06
C LYS A 240 6.96 11.66 -18.34
N VAL A 241 7.03 11.56 -17.02
CA VAL A 241 7.88 12.45 -16.19
C VAL A 241 9.15 11.73 -15.75
N TYR A 242 9.03 10.45 -15.37
CA TYR A 242 10.13 9.63 -14.90
C TYR A 242 10.10 8.26 -15.56
N PRO A 243 11.27 7.61 -15.78
CA PRO A 243 11.32 6.30 -16.40
C PRO A 243 10.66 5.23 -15.53
N LEU A 244 10.14 4.21 -16.19
CA LEU A 244 9.59 3.03 -15.55
C LEU A 244 10.71 2.23 -14.84
N VAL A 245 10.39 1.69 -13.66
CA VAL A 245 11.30 0.86 -12.87
C VAL A 245 10.91 -0.61 -13.00
N PRO A 246 11.71 -1.47 -13.64
CA PRO A 246 11.37 -2.88 -13.81
C PRO A 246 11.43 -3.64 -12.47
N VAL A 247 10.39 -4.42 -12.18
CA VAL A 247 10.42 -5.45 -11.12
C VAL A 247 10.95 -6.74 -11.74
N LYS A 248 11.97 -7.31 -11.10
CA LYS A 248 12.56 -8.58 -11.49
C LYS A 248 11.52 -9.72 -11.36
N PRO A 249 11.40 -10.60 -12.38
CA PRO A 249 10.47 -11.72 -12.34
C PRO A 249 10.76 -12.80 -11.29
N ASP A 250 11.92 -12.75 -10.62
CA ASP A 250 12.30 -13.68 -9.54
C ASP A 250 11.82 -13.22 -8.15
N GLY A 251 11.13 -12.08 -8.08
CA GLY A 251 10.67 -11.50 -6.82
C GLY A 251 11.77 -10.88 -5.95
N SER A 252 13.01 -10.80 -6.43
CA SER A 252 14.17 -10.31 -5.66
C SER A 252 14.30 -8.78 -5.63
N SER A 253 13.32 -8.05 -6.17
CA SER A 253 13.36 -6.59 -6.23
C SER A 253 13.08 -5.98 -4.87
N VAL A 254 14.00 -5.13 -4.41
CA VAL A 254 13.89 -4.42 -3.13
C VAL A 254 14.06 -2.92 -3.39
N PHE A 255 13.09 -2.12 -2.95
CA PHE A 255 13.06 -0.67 -3.12
C PHE A 255 13.01 0.03 -1.76
N GLN A 256 13.91 0.98 -1.52
CA GLN A 256 13.88 1.80 -0.30
C GLN A 256 12.99 3.02 -0.54
N VAL A 257 11.83 3.07 0.12
CA VAL A 257 10.80 4.10 -0.17
C VAL A 257 11.34 5.53 -0.03
N PRO A 258 12.10 5.90 1.03
CA PRO A 258 12.68 7.23 1.14
C PRO A 258 13.65 7.57 0.00
N ARG A 259 14.45 6.59 -0.45
CA ARG A 259 15.41 6.82 -1.55
C ARG A 259 14.68 7.06 -2.86
N GLU A 260 13.64 6.28 -3.14
CA GLU A 260 12.82 6.48 -4.34
C GLU A 260 12.13 7.85 -4.33
N ILE A 261 11.54 8.27 -3.19
CA ILE A 261 10.96 9.63 -3.07
C ILE A 261 12.02 10.73 -3.32
N LEU A 262 13.21 10.61 -2.71
CA LEU A 262 14.27 11.62 -2.84
C LEU A 262 14.87 11.68 -4.26
N LYS A 263 14.96 10.53 -4.94
CA LYS A 263 15.42 10.41 -6.33
C LYS A 263 14.58 11.28 -7.29
N TYR A 264 13.29 11.41 -7.04
CA TYR A 264 12.40 12.23 -7.87
C TYR A 264 12.29 13.69 -7.39
N ARG A 265 12.57 13.97 -6.13
CA ARG A 265 12.67 15.36 -5.63
C ARG A 265 13.88 16.11 -6.16
N SER A 266 15.05 15.48 -6.16
CA SER A 266 16.30 16.09 -6.63
C SER A 266 16.26 16.45 -8.11
N ARG A 267 15.61 15.62 -8.93
CA ARG A 267 15.45 15.87 -10.38
C ARG A 267 14.56 17.06 -10.73
N ARG A 268 13.63 17.45 -9.83
CA ARG A 268 12.79 18.63 -9.99
C ARG A 268 13.54 19.94 -9.74
N LEU A 269 14.67 19.91 -9.03
CA LEU A 269 15.51 21.09 -8.77
C LEU A 269 16.54 21.36 -9.87
N LEU A 270 16.67 20.44 -10.83
CA LEU A 270 17.63 20.49 -11.94
C LEU A 270 16.94 20.67 -13.31
N SER A 271 15.61 20.78 -13.32
CA SER A 271 14.76 21.03 -14.48
C SER A 271 14.07 22.37 -14.34
#